data_AF-A0A0C9QAH6-F1
#
_entry.id   AF-A0A0C9QAH6-F1
#
_cell.length_a   1.000
_cell.length_b   1.000
_cell.length_c   1.000
_cell.angle_alpha   90.00
_cell.angle_beta   90.00
_cell.angle_gamma   90.00
#
_symmetry.space_group_name_H-M   'P 1'
#
loop_
_entity.id
_entity.type
_entity.pdbx_description
1 polymer ?
#
loop_
_entity_poly.entity_id
_entity_poly.type
_entity_poly.pdbx_seq_one_letter_code
_entity_poly.pdbx_strand_id
1 'polypeptide(L)'
;MDAALTSLKIPVQEPLTSKPITDIWGHGVMAFSYIFPKSFSTIDQHQLADALQKAAEELDIASSDPALPPFVITDYFELEGQQHVDLAFIANEATIEYVRDVNRVA
;
A
#
# COMPACT_ATOMS: atom_id res chain seq x y z
N MET A 1 -0.95 -6.42 -3.60
CA MET A 1 0.51 -6.21 -3.68
C MET A 1 1.14 -7.13 -4.74
N ASP A 2 1.10 -8.45 -4.60
CA ASP A 2 1.75 -9.39 -5.54
C ASP A 2 1.34 -9.20 -7.01
N ALA A 3 0.04 -9.01 -7.27
CA ALA A 3 -0.47 -8.71 -8.61
C ALA A 3 0.13 -7.41 -9.20
N ALA A 4 0.24 -6.35 -8.38
CA ALA A 4 0.84 -5.08 -8.78
C ALA A 4 2.33 -5.24 -9.11
N LEU A 5 3.10 -5.93 -8.27
CA LEU A 5 4.53 -6.17 -8.52
C LEU A 5 4.77 -7.03 -9.75
N THR A 6 3.89 -8.02 -10.00
CA THR A 6 3.93 -8.85 -11.20
C THR A 6 3.73 -8.00 -12.45
N SER A 7 2.76 -7.06 -12.43
CA SER A 7 2.54 -6.12 -13.52
C SER A 7 3.77 -5.24 -13.80
N LEU A 8 4.50 -4.86 -12.76
CA LEU A 8 5.74 -4.08 -12.85
C LEU A 8 6.98 -4.92 -13.22
N LYS A 9 6.83 -6.24 -13.44
CA LYS A 9 7.94 -7.17 -13.71
C LYS A 9 9.01 -7.14 -12.63
N ILE A 10 8.61 -6.85 -11.39
CA ILE A 10 9.49 -6.78 -10.24
C ILE A 10 9.65 -8.22 -9.70
N PRO A 11 10.88 -8.78 -9.71
CA PRO A 11 11.09 -10.16 -9.29
C PRO A 11 10.97 -10.28 -7.77
N VAL A 12 9.91 -10.95 -7.30
CA VAL A 12 9.75 -11.30 -5.88
C VAL A 12 10.66 -12.48 -5.55
N GLN A 13 11.94 -12.20 -5.27
CA GLN A 13 12.97 -13.22 -4.99
C GLN A 13 12.90 -13.74 -3.55
N GLU A 14 12.36 -12.93 -2.63
CA GLU A 14 12.12 -13.27 -1.24
C GLU A 14 10.66 -12.95 -0.87
N PRO A 15 10.06 -13.64 0.10
CA PRO A 15 8.71 -13.34 0.55
C PRO A 15 8.61 -11.90 1.04
N LEU A 16 7.59 -11.18 0.57
CA LEU A 16 7.28 -9.87 1.12
C LEU A 16 6.88 -10.03 2.58
N THR A 17 7.49 -9.22 3.43
CA THR A 17 7.03 -9.11 4.81
C THR A 17 5.98 -8.03 4.89
N SER A 18 4.79 -8.40 5.37
CA SER A 18 3.73 -7.44 5.70
C SER A 18 3.44 -7.44 7.19
N LYS A 19 3.11 -6.27 7.74
CA LYS A 19 2.63 -6.12 9.11
C LYS A 19 1.42 -5.17 9.15
N PRO A 20 0.33 -5.53 9.85
CA PRO A 20 -0.72 -4.56 10.11
C PRO A 20 -0.18 -3.43 10.99
N ILE A 21 -0.59 -2.19 10.73
CA ILE A 21 -0.25 -1.02 11.57
C ILE A 21 -1.40 -0.62 12.51
N THR A 22 -2.35 -1.53 12.73
CA THR A 22 -3.55 -1.34 13.58
C THR A 22 -3.23 -1.02 15.02
N ASP A 23 -2.10 -1.51 15.53
CA ASP A 23 -1.70 -1.30 16.92
C ASP A 23 -1.36 0.18 17.21
N ILE A 24 -1.14 0.99 16.17
CA ILE A 24 -0.84 2.42 16.25
C ILE A 24 -2.11 3.27 16.05
N TRP A 25 -2.96 2.88 15.09
CA TRP A 25 -4.09 3.70 14.63
C TRP A 25 -5.46 3.27 15.15
N GLY A 26 -5.55 2.11 15.81
CA GLY A 26 -6.77 1.63 16.47
C GLY A 26 -7.47 0.48 15.74
N HIS A 27 -8.53 -0.01 16.37
CA HIS A 27 -9.31 -1.15 15.89
C HIS A 27 -9.97 -0.87 14.53
N GLY A 28 -9.81 -1.82 13.59
CA GLY A 28 -10.55 -1.82 12.33
C GLY A 28 -9.87 -1.11 11.16
N VAL A 29 -8.74 -0.42 11.38
CA VAL A 29 -7.93 0.15 10.30
C VAL A 29 -7.34 -1.00 9.45
N MET A 30 -7.52 -0.94 8.13
CA MET A 30 -6.97 -1.94 7.20
C MET A 30 -5.76 -1.35 6.49
N ALA A 31 -4.67 -1.14 7.23
CA ALA A 31 -3.42 -0.65 6.68
C ALA A 31 -2.25 -1.58 7.03
N PHE A 32 -1.34 -1.74 6.06
CA PHE A 32 -0.27 -2.72 6.09
C PHE A 32 1.04 -2.07 5.66
N SER A 33 2.10 -2.29 6.43
CA SER A 33 3.46 -1.93 6.06
C SER A 33 4.12 -3.07 5.32
N TYR A 34 4.73 -2.79 4.17
CA TYR A 34 5.48 -3.71 3.33
C TYR A 34 6.95 -3.31 3.29
N ILE A 35 7.84 -4.30 3.41
CA ILE A 35 9.29 -4.11 3.30
C ILE A 35 9.80 -4.88 2.08
N PHE A 36 10.45 -4.15 1.17
CA PHE A 36 11.08 -4.69 -0.02
C PHE A 36 12.61 -4.66 0.12
N PRO A 37 13.31 -5.78 -0.14
CA PRO A 37 14.76 -5.81 -0.21
C PRO A 37 15.32 -4.89 -1.31
N LYS A 38 16.54 -4.37 -1.13
CA LYS A 38 17.23 -3.50 -2.12
C LYS A 38 17.43 -4.11 -3.52
N SER A 39 17.38 -5.44 -3.63
CA SER A 39 17.50 -6.16 -4.90
C SER A 39 16.32 -5.89 -5.84
N PHE A 40 15.23 -5.33 -5.31
CA PHE A 40 14.14 -4.76 -6.08
C PHE A 40 14.63 -3.38 -6.52
N SER A 41 14.90 -3.21 -7.82
CA SER A 41 15.16 -1.89 -8.42
C SER A 41 14.16 -0.87 -7.86
N THR A 42 14.62 0.33 -7.49
CA THR A 42 13.83 1.37 -6.83
C THR A 42 12.44 1.42 -7.44
N ILE A 43 11.45 0.95 -6.68
CA ILE A 43 10.07 0.96 -7.15
C ILE A 43 9.71 2.45 -7.24
N ASP A 44 9.11 2.87 -8.34
CA ASP A 44 8.59 4.24 -8.40
C ASP A 44 7.22 4.26 -7.71
N GLN A 45 7.00 5.21 -6.80
CA GLN A 45 5.76 5.29 -6.02
C GLN A 45 4.53 5.46 -6.92
N HIS A 46 4.64 6.25 -8.00
CA HIS A 46 3.53 6.45 -8.94
C HIS A 46 3.25 5.18 -9.73
N GLN A 47 4.30 4.50 -10.23
CA GLN A 47 4.14 3.21 -10.91
C GLN A 47 3.51 2.15 -10.00
N LEU A 48 3.86 2.14 -8.71
CA LEU A 48 3.25 1.24 -7.74
C LEU A 48 1.78 1.56 -7.52
N ALA A 49 1.42 2.84 -7.36
CA ALA A 49 0.03 3.27 -7.22
C ALA A 49 -0.82 2.87 -8.44
N ASP A 50 -0.32 3.10 -9.67
CA ASP A 50 -0.99 2.72 -10.91
C ASP A 50 -1.16 1.19 -11.01
N ALA A 51 -0.13 0.43 -10.65
CA ALA A 51 -0.19 -1.03 -10.65
C ALA A 51 -1.16 -1.58 -9.60
N LEU A 52 -1.26 -0.93 -8.44
CA LEU A 52 -2.24 -1.28 -7.40
C LEU A 52 -3.68 -0.99 -7.84
N GLN A 53 -3.90 0.15 -8.51
CA GLN A 53 -5.20 0.49 -9.08
C GLN A 53 -5.63 -0.55 -10.12
N LYS A 54 -4.73 -0.88 -11.06
CA LYS A 54 -5.00 -1.91 -12.07
C LYS A 54 -5.26 -3.29 -11.45
N ALA A 55 -4.48 -3.67 -10.44
CA ALA A 55 -4.71 -4.92 -9.72
C ALA A 55 -6.06 -4.94 -9.00
N ALA A 56 -6.51 -3.81 -8.47
CA ALA A 56 -7.84 -3.69 -7.86
C ALA A 56 -8.94 -3.90 -8.90
N GLU A 57 -8.81 -3.30 -10.08
CA GLU A 57 -9.76 -3.47 -11.20
C GLU A 57 -9.84 -4.92 -11.67
N GLU A 58 -8.69 -5.59 -11.86
CA GLU A 58 -8.62 -6.99 -12.28
C GLU A 58 -9.22 -7.96 -11.25
N LEU A 59 -9.19 -7.59 -9.97
CA LEU A 59 -9.71 -8.38 -8.85
C LEU A 59 -11.12 -7.96 -8.41
N ASP A 60 -11.76 -7.00 -9.10
CA ASP A 60 -13.06 -6.44 -8.75
C ASP A 60 -13.12 -5.88 -7.29
N ILE A 61 -12.01 -5.27 -6.86
CA ILE A 61 -11.89 -4.65 -5.54
C ILE A 61 -12.28 -3.17 -5.66
N ALA A 62 -13.39 -2.81 -5.03
CA ALA A 62 -13.88 -1.44 -4.97
C ALA A 62 -13.49 -0.73 -3.66
N SER A 63 -13.40 0.60 -3.72
CA SER A 63 -13.27 1.46 -2.56
C SER A 63 -14.63 1.64 -1.87
N SER A 64 -14.63 1.73 -0.55
CA SER A 64 -15.80 2.14 0.25
C SER A 64 -16.05 3.66 0.22
N ASP A 65 -15.07 4.45 -0.22
CA ASP A 65 -15.22 5.88 -0.52
C ASP A 65 -14.89 6.12 -2.00
N PRO A 66 -15.86 6.49 -2.86
CA PRO A 66 -15.61 6.72 -4.29
C PRO A 66 -14.67 7.90 -4.56
N ALA A 67 -14.37 8.75 -3.57
CA ALA A 67 -13.38 9.81 -3.70
C ALA A 67 -11.93 9.31 -3.53
N LEU A 68 -11.72 8.07 -3.07
CA LEU A 68 -10.42 7.46 -2.84
C LEU A 68 -10.27 6.17 -3.69
N PRO A 69 -9.07 5.88 -4.20
CA PRO A 69 -8.81 4.58 -4.82
C PRO A 69 -8.91 3.45 -3.78
N PRO A 70 -9.19 2.20 -4.18
CA PRO A 70 -9.31 1.07 -3.25
C PRO A 70 -8.05 0.87 -2.39
N PHE A 71 -6.88 1.17 -2.94
CA PHE A 71 -5.61 1.13 -2.23
C PHE A 71 -4.91 2.48 -2.26
N VAL A 72 -4.48 2.98 -1.09
CA VAL A 72 -3.78 4.26 -0.93
C VAL A 72 -2.41 4.03 -0.30
N ILE A 73 -1.34 4.48 -0.96
CA ILE A 73 0.00 4.50 -0.37
C ILE A 73 0.04 5.68 0.61
N THR A 74 0.19 5.39 1.90
CA THR A 74 0.22 6.39 2.97
C THR A 74 1.62 6.83 3.37
N ASP A 75 2.63 5.99 3.12
CA ASP A 75 4.03 6.34 3.31
C ASP A 75 4.92 5.58 2.32
N TYR A 76 6.06 6.19 1.96
CA TYR A 76 7.00 5.67 0.97
C TYR A 76 8.42 6.18 1.26
N PHE A 77 9.28 5.34 1.86
CA PHE A 77 10.63 5.74 2.26
C PHE A 77 11.66 4.61 2.21
N GLU A 78 12.94 4.96 2.07
CA GLU A 78 14.05 4.02 2.21
C GLU A 78 14.63 4.10 3.63
N LEU A 79 14.83 2.94 4.27
CA LEU A 79 15.49 2.82 5.57
C LEU A 79 16.43 1.61 5.55
N GLU A 80 17.69 1.80 5.96
CA GLU A 80 18.71 0.72 6.02
C GLU A 80 18.87 -0.06 4.70
N GLY A 81 18.62 0.60 3.56
CA GLY A 81 18.68 -0.02 2.24
C GLY A 81 17.48 -0.92 1.92
N GLN A 82 16.39 -0.82 2.67
CA GLN A 82 15.11 -1.47 2.39
C GLN A 82 14.08 -0.40 2.00
N GLN A 83 13.23 -0.71 1.02
CA GLN A 83 12.12 0.16 0.66
C GLN A 83 10.92 -0.20 1.54
N HIS A 84 10.41 0.78 2.27
CA HIS A 84 9.21 0.68 3.07
C HIS A 84 8.04 1.33 2.33
N VAL A 85 6.89 0.65 2.34
CA VAL A 85 5.65 1.16 1.75
C VAL A 85 4.50 0.84 2.68
N ASP A 86 3.82 1.88 3.15
CA ASP A 86 2.60 1.71 3.92
C ASP A 86 1.39 1.86 3.00
N LEU A 87 0.49 0.89 3.06
CA LEU A 87 -0.66 0.78 2.17
C LEU A 87 -1.96 0.62 2.96
N ALA A 88 -2.91 1.50 2.71
CA ALA A 88 -4.27 1.42 3.25
C ALA A 88 -5.23 0.78 2.23
N PHE A 89 -6.10 -0.11 2.69
CA PHE A 89 -7.22 -0.67 1.93
C PHE A 89 -8.52 0.04 2.34
N ILE A 90 -9.11 0.81 1.43
CA ILE A 90 -10.30 1.63 1.69
C ILE A 90 -11.57 0.77 1.72
N ALA A 91 -11.73 0.00 2.80
CA ALA A 91 -12.79 -1.00 2.96
C ALA A 91 -13.82 -0.66 4.05
N ASN A 92 -13.56 0.37 4.86
CA ASN A 92 -14.44 0.80 5.95
C ASN A 92 -14.14 2.25 6.36
N GLU A 93 -15.05 2.83 7.17
CA GLU A 93 -14.93 4.21 7.66
C GLU A 93 -13.64 4.42 8.48
N ALA A 94 -13.25 3.46 9.32
CA ALA A 94 -12.05 3.59 10.15
C ALA A 94 -10.77 3.78 9.31
N THR A 95 -10.67 3.11 8.16
CA THR A 95 -9.53 3.25 7.26
C THR A 95 -9.60 4.53 6.43
N ILE A 96 -10.81 4.98 6.08
CA ILE A 96 -11.05 6.27 5.41
C ILE A 96 -10.61 7.43 6.31
N GLU A 97 -11.04 7.42 7.59
CA GLU A 97 -10.65 8.43 8.58
C GLU A 97 -9.14 8.44 8.80
N TYR A 98 -8.53 7.26 8.96
CA TYR A 98 -7.07 7.12 9.04
C TYR A 98 -6.35 7.79 7.86
N VAL A 99 -6.74 7.49 6.62
CA VAL A 99 -6.10 8.08 5.43
C VAL A 99 -6.29 9.60 5.38
N ARG A 100 -7.49 10.09 5.73
CA ARG A 100 -7.74 11.54 5.78
C ARG A 100 -6.87 12.23 6.83
N ASP A 101 -6.66 11.60 7.97
CA ASP A 101 -5.81 12.16 9.02
C ASP A 101 -4.32 12.12 8.64
N VAL A 102 -3.82 11.04 8.04
CA VAL A 102 -2.43 11.01 7.50
C VAL A 102 -2.22 12.09 6.46
N ASN A 103 -3.15 12.25 5.52
CA ASN A 103 -3.03 13.25 4.44
C ASN A 103 -3.15 14.71 4.94
N ARG A 104 -3.66 14.95 6.16
CA ARG A 104 -3.72 16.29 6.74
C ARG A 104 -2.37 16.78 7.28
N VAL A 105 -1.48 15.86 7.66
CA VAL A 105 -0.16 16.15 8.23
C VAL A 105 0.99 15.98 7.24
N ALA A 106 0.71 15.45 6.05
CA ALA A 106 1.68 15.29 4.96
C ALA A 106 1.96 16.59 4.19
#